data_AF-A0A254QBB1-F1
#
_entry.id   AF-A0A254QBB1-F1
#
_cell.length_a   1.000
_cell.length_b   1.000
_cell.length_c   1.000
_cell.angle_alpha   90.00
_cell.angle_beta   90.00
_cell.angle_gamma   90.00
#
_symmetry.space_group_name_H-M   'P 1'
#
loop_
_entity.id
_entity.type
_entity.pdbx_description
1 polymer ?
#
loop_
_entity_poly.entity_id
_entity_poly.type
_entity_poly.pdbx_seq_one_letter_code
_entity_poly.pdbx_strand_id
1 'polypeptide(L)'
;MTKKFVLSLMMISTVGLVSVSCSRAEGDPEFTEQSFNSNGDSQTSTADSNDTVQSDSEDIVEHIHEEFGTINTDIQALGCVKASTKQENSVNLGLDKKDEFLAKCAAQTNNSAWCSQLVRPNPSSYNTFSCTYGSDQEHVLVHPDESTWKYPIEAVKVIKDLQAKGISVAMIYNWWRPEPYNKNVGGAAGRHPFGTSVDVRFSSNSQANIAFKELCKMRKNGRIRAIGHYGSSSLHIGVGDKTANTWGKYCN
;
A
#
# COMPACT_ATOMS: atom_id res chain seq x y z
N MET A 1 37.91 -10.31 66.83
CA MET A 1 37.05 -10.25 65.63
C MET A 1 37.00 -8.80 65.14
N THR A 2 37.89 -8.45 64.22
CA THR A 2 38.10 -7.08 63.73
C THR A 2 37.43 -6.92 62.37
N LYS A 3 36.36 -6.11 62.31
CA LYS A 3 35.62 -5.78 61.08
C LYS A 3 36.39 -4.71 60.30
N LYS A 4 36.80 -5.03 59.07
CA LYS A 4 37.41 -4.11 58.11
C LYS A 4 36.33 -3.27 57.44
N PHE A 5 36.48 -1.95 57.48
CA PHE A 5 35.74 -1.00 56.66
C PHE A 5 36.34 -0.99 55.25
N VAL A 6 35.50 -1.19 54.23
CA VAL A 6 35.85 -1.03 52.81
C VAL A 6 35.28 0.30 52.36
N LEU A 7 36.18 1.22 51.98
CA LEU A 7 35.85 2.51 51.39
C LEU A 7 35.89 2.35 49.87
N SER A 8 34.73 2.37 49.20
CA SER A 8 34.65 2.37 47.74
C SER A 8 34.82 3.78 47.20
N LEU A 9 35.81 3.94 46.33
CA LEU A 9 36.17 5.14 45.59
C LEU A 9 35.20 5.30 44.40
N MET A 10 34.40 6.38 44.37
CA MET A 10 33.63 6.77 43.19
C MET A 10 34.53 7.54 42.22
N MET A 11 34.78 6.97 41.04
CA MET A 11 35.34 7.67 39.88
C MET A 11 34.20 8.32 39.11
N ILE A 12 34.20 9.65 39.05
CA ILE A 12 33.34 10.46 38.19
C ILE A 12 34.07 10.60 36.84
N SER A 13 33.61 9.87 35.82
CA SER A 13 34.03 10.08 34.43
C SER A 13 33.05 10.99 33.73
N THR A 14 33.45 12.24 33.54
CA THR A 14 32.85 13.19 32.58
C THR A 14 33.13 12.72 31.16
N VAL A 15 32.07 12.36 30.42
CA VAL A 15 32.13 12.14 28.97
C VAL A 15 31.48 13.34 28.28
N GLY A 16 32.21 13.89 27.31
CA GLY A 16 32.00 15.19 26.72
C GLY A 16 30.74 15.35 25.87
N LEU A 17 30.28 16.61 25.83
CA LEU A 17 29.38 17.14 24.82
C LEU A 17 30.07 17.10 23.45
N VAL A 18 29.52 16.30 22.53
CA VAL A 18 29.79 16.43 21.09
C VAL A 18 28.68 17.29 20.51
N SER A 19 29.02 18.52 20.13
CA SER A 19 28.19 19.37 19.29
C SER A 19 28.18 18.83 17.86
N VAL A 20 27.08 18.21 17.45
CA VAL A 20 26.85 17.87 16.04
C VAL A 20 26.24 19.08 15.34
N SER A 21 27.04 19.62 14.43
CA SER A 21 26.72 20.74 13.55
C SER A 21 25.59 20.39 12.58
N CYS A 22 24.59 21.26 12.48
CA CYS A 22 23.58 21.22 11.42
C CYS A 22 24.26 21.50 10.07
N SER A 23 24.45 20.46 9.26
CA SER A 23 24.75 20.63 7.84
C SER A 23 23.45 20.50 7.05
N ARG A 24 23.06 21.62 6.46
CA ARG A 24 21.96 21.82 5.52
C ARG A 24 22.27 21.01 4.26
N ALA A 25 21.50 19.95 3.99
CA ALA A 25 21.54 19.27 2.72
C ALA A 25 20.65 20.04 1.74
N GLU A 26 21.30 20.82 0.88
CA GLU A 26 20.78 21.35 -0.37
C GLU A 26 20.73 20.22 -1.40
N GLY A 27 19.66 20.18 -2.21
CA GLY A 27 19.62 19.35 -3.43
C GLY A 27 18.29 18.66 -3.70
N ASP A 28 17.23 19.43 -3.93
CA ASP A 28 16.09 18.97 -4.73
C ASP A 28 16.54 18.90 -6.20
N PRO A 29 16.32 17.79 -6.93
CA PRO A 29 16.42 17.82 -8.38
C PRO A 29 15.15 18.45 -8.96
N GLU A 30 15.31 19.72 -9.33
CA GLU A 30 14.43 20.49 -10.21
C GLU A 30 14.27 19.76 -11.55
N PHE A 31 13.06 19.27 -11.86
CA PHE A 31 12.76 18.71 -13.18
C PHE A 31 12.44 19.89 -14.12
N THR A 32 13.44 20.26 -14.93
CA THR A 32 13.34 21.33 -15.92
C THR A 32 12.47 20.89 -17.10
N GLU A 33 11.37 21.60 -17.34
CA GLU A 33 10.63 21.51 -18.60
C GLU A 33 11.50 22.07 -19.74
N GLN A 34 11.86 21.21 -20.71
CA GLN A 34 12.33 21.67 -22.00
C GLN A 34 11.17 21.63 -23.00
N SER A 35 10.69 22.83 -23.35
CA SER A 35 9.86 23.03 -24.52
C SER A 35 10.72 22.87 -25.79
N PHE A 36 10.24 22.05 -26.72
CA PHE A 36 10.59 22.19 -28.14
C PHE A 36 9.31 22.31 -28.95
N ASN A 37 9.06 23.53 -29.42
CA ASN A 37 8.18 23.81 -30.56
C ASN A 37 8.95 23.50 -31.85
N SER A 38 8.36 22.73 -32.78
CA SER A 38 7.99 23.24 -34.12
C SER A 38 7.50 22.14 -35.07
N ASN A 39 6.30 22.37 -35.61
CA ASN A 39 5.87 22.28 -37.01
C ASN A 39 5.86 20.96 -37.82
N GLY A 40 4.65 20.71 -38.38
CA GLY A 40 4.40 20.17 -39.71
C GLY A 40 4.22 18.65 -39.75
N ASP A 41 3.28 18.05 -40.48
CA ASP A 41 2.24 18.56 -41.36
C ASP A 41 1.26 17.39 -41.62
N SER A 42 0.07 17.73 -42.08
CA SER A 42 -1.06 16.84 -42.40
C SER A 42 -0.73 15.78 -43.47
N GLN A 43 -1.24 14.54 -43.35
CA GLN A 43 -1.87 13.83 -44.47
C GLN A 43 -2.66 12.56 -44.09
N THR A 44 -3.79 12.43 -44.78
CA THR A 44 -4.88 11.45 -44.73
C THR A 44 -4.61 10.26 -45.67
N SER A 45 -5.01 9.02 -45.34
CA SER A 45 -5.76 8.09 -46.24
C SER A 45 -5.79 6.61 -45.78
N THR A 46 -7.01 6.14 -45.51
CA THR A 46 -7.71 4.87 -45.91
C THR A 46 -7.01 3.65 -46.55
N ALA A 47 -7.49 2.47 -46.10
CA ALA A 47 -7.96 1.27 -46.85
C ALA A 47 -7.10 -0.04 -46.92
N ASP A 48 -7.67 -1.09 -46.30
CA ASP A 48 -7.97 -2.47 -46.76
C ASP A 48 -6.94 -3.43 -47.42
N SER A 49 -6.94 -4.68 -46.87
CA SER A 49 -6.97 -6.01 -47.53
C SER A 49 -5.79 -7.00 -47.33
N ASN A 50 -6.12 -8.09 -46.60
CA ASN A 50 -5.92 -9.55 -46.84
C ASN A 50 -4.57 -10.25 -47.19
N ASP A 51 -4.47 -11.45 -46.59
CA ASP A 51 -3.77 -12.71 -46.97
C ASP A 51 -2.41 -13.16 -46.32
N THR A 52 -2.57 -14.01 -45.29
CA THR A 52 -2.10 -15.41 -45.06
C THR A 52 -0.65 -15.94 -45.33
N VAL A 53 -0.09 -16.60 -44.28
CA VAL A 53 0.77 -17.84 -44.19
C VAL A 53 2.25 -17.74 -43.70
N GLN A 54 2.50 -18.36 -42.51
CA GLN A 54 3.68 -19.05 -41.89
C GLN A 54 5.13 -18.53 -42.00
N SER A 55 5.82 -18.37 -40.86
CA SER A 55 6.73 -19.38 -40.23
C SER A 55 7.71 -18.76 -39.23
N ASP A 56 7.87 -19.42 -38.08
CA ASP A 56 9.02 -19.53 -37.17
C ASP A 56 9.69 -18.33 -36.45
N SER A 57 9.75 -18.50 -35.12
CA SER A 57 10.95 -18.35 -34.27
C SER A 57 11.40 -16.95 -33.81
N GLU A 58 11.33 -16.78 -32.48
CA GLU A 58 12.15 -15.90 -31.62
C GLU A 58 12.02 -14.38 -31.84
N ASP A 59 11.28 -13.70 -30.96
CA ASP A 59 11.94 -12.92 -29.89
C ASP A 59 10.94 -12.27 -28.93
N ILE A 60 11.28 -12.33 -27.65
CA ILE A 60 10.62 -11.63 -26.55
C ILE A 60 11.14 -10.19 -26.57
N VAL A 61 10.33 -9.23 -26.99
CA VAL A 61 10.48 -7.82 -26.59
C VAL A 61 9.10 -7.20 -26.33
N GLU A 62 8.71 -7.28 -25.06
CA GLU A 62 8.39 -6.09 -24.28
C GLU A 62 7.44 -5.08 -24.96
N HIS A 63 6.15 -5.41 -25.03
CA HIS A 63 5.10 -4.40 -25.08
C HIS A 63 4.66 -4.08 -23.65
N ILE A 64 5.53 -3.40 -22.91
CA ILE A 64 5.12 -2.60 -21.76
C ILE A 64 4.51 -1.31 -22.33
N HIS A 65 3.27 -1.44 -22.78
CA HIS A 65 2.33 -0.32 -22.76
C HIS A 65 1.34 -0.61 -21.63
N GLU A 66 1.82 -0.60 -20.38
CA GLU A 66 0.93 -0.15 -19.30
C GLU A 66 0.85 1.37 -19.45
N GLU A 67 -0.03 1.80 -20.37
CA GLU A 67 -0.69 3.08 -20.22
C GLU A 67 -1.08 3.20 -18.75
N PHE A 68 -0.57 4.24 -18.09
CA PHE A 68 -1.24 4.86 -16.97
C PHE A 68 -2.63 5.19 -17.46
N GLY A 69 -3.53 4.23 -17.32
CA GLY A 69 -4.89 4.29 -17.82
C GLY A 69 -5.46 5.60 -17.33
N THR A 70 -5.65 6.51 -18.29
CA THR A 70 -6.36 7.76 -18.14
C THR A 70 -7.52 7.52 -17.20
N ILE A 71 -7.53 8.30 -16.10
CA ILE A 71 -8.60 8.33 -15.12
C ILE A 71 -9.90 8.24 -15.89
N ASN A 72 -10.67 7.18 -15.62
CA ASN A 72 -11.92 6.96 -16.30
C ASN A 72 -12.82 8.19 -16.03
N THR A 73 -12.95 9.03 -17.06
CA THR A 73 -13.80 10.23 -17.08
C THR A 73 -15.27 9.88 -16.79
N ASP A 74 -15.64 8.60 -16.88
CA ASP A 74 -16.97 8.10 -16.52
C ASP A 74 -17.26 8.12 -15.01
N ILE A 75 -16.23 8.14 -14.14
CA ILE A 75 -16.44 8.29 -12.68
C ILE A 75 -16.93 9.70 -12.34
N GLN A 76 -16.61 10.71 -13.17
CA GLN A 76 -17.17 12.06 -13.03
C GLN A 76 -18.62 12.15 -13.54
N ALA A 77 -19.08 11.23 -14.38
CA ALA A 77 -20.44 11.22 -14.95
C ALA A 77 -21.46 10.40 -14.13
N LEU A 78 -20.99 9.47 -13.28
CA LEU A 78 -21.84 8.64 -12.42
C LEU A 78 -21.78 9.14 -10.98
N GLY A 79 -22.71 10.03 -10.60
CA GLY A 79 -22.78 10.68 -9.29
C GLY A 79 -22.29 9.80 -8.13
N CYS A 80 -21.09 10.12 -7.61
CA CYS A 80 -20.51 9.39 -6.49
C CYS A 80 -21.44 9.47 -5.28
N VAL A 81 -21.58 8.35 -4.56
CA VAL A 81 -22.34 8.36 -3.32
C VAL A 81 -21.57 9.20 -2.32
N LYS A 82 -22.18 10.30 -1.86
CA LYS A 82 -21.61 11.16 -0.83
C LYS A 82 -21.67 10.47 0.54
N ALA A 83 -20.66 10.73 1.34
CA ALA A 83 -20.67 10.31 2.73
C ALA A 83 -21.79 11.01 3.52
N SER A 84 -22.36 10.30 4.47
CA SER A 84 -23.16 10.90 5.54
C SER A 84 -22.24 11.51 6.60
N THR A 85 -22.76 12.44 7.39
CA THR A 85 -22.04 13.03 8.53
C THR A 85 -21.48 11.97 9.49
N LYS A 86 -22.19 10.84 9.69
CA LYS A 86 -21.71 9.74 10.53
C LYS A 86 -20.45 9.08 9.94
N GLN A 87 -20.39 8.94 8.62
CA GLN A 87 -19.25 8.35 7.92
C GLN A 87 -18.05 9.30 7.90
N GLU A 88 -18.28 10.60 7.68
CA GLU A 88 -17.26 11.65 7.83
C GLU A 88 -16.67 11.67 9.25
N ASN A 89 -17.52 11.68 10.27
CA ASN A 89 -17.08 11.62 11.67
C ASN A 89 -16.25 10.37 11.98
N SER A 90 -16.53 9.24 11.31
CA SER A 90 -15.75 8.02 11.48
C SER A 90 -14.36 8.13 10.84
N VAL A 91 -14.25 8.81 9.71
CA VAL A 91 -12.96 9.12 9.05
C VAL A 91 -12.16 10.07 9.92
N ASN A 92 -12.77 11.14 10.43
CA ASN A 92 -12.11 12.12 11.29
C ASN A 92 -11.62 11.50 12.60
N LEU A 93 -12.43 10.66 13.24
CA LEU A 93 -11.99 9.92 14.43
C LEU A 93 -10.79 8.99 14.14
N GLY A 94 -10.75 8.40 12.95
CA GLY A 94 -9.59 7.64 12.49
C GLY A 94 -8.36 8.53 12.33
N LEU A 95 -8.52 9.69 11.70
CA LEU A 95 -7.47 10.67 11.48
C LEU A 95 -6.86 11.17 12.80
N ASP A 96 -7.69 11.47 13.80
CA ASP A 96 -7.25 11.88 15.15
C ASP A 96 -6.38 10.81 15.83
N LYS A 97 -6.57 9.54 15.46
CA LYS A 97 -5.84 8.39 16.00
C LYS A 97 -4.65 7.95 15.15
N LYS A 98 -4.35 8.65 14.06
CA LYS A 98 -3.29 8.28 13.10
C LYS A 98 -1.95 8.05 13.78
N ASP A 99 -1.51 9.00 14.59
CA ASP A 99 -0.18 8.95 15.20
C ASP A 99 -0.09 7.85 16.27
N GLU A 100 -1.16 7.62 17.02
CA GLU A 100 -1.26 6.51 17.97
C GLU A 100 -1.16 5.15 17.24
N PHE A 101 -1.91 5.00 16.15
CA PHE A 101 -1.85 3.80 15.33
C PHE A 101 -0.44 3.56 14.77
N LEU A 102 0.18 4.59 14.20
CA LEU A 102 1.53 4.50 13.62
C LEU A 102 2.57 4.15 14.68
N ALA A 103 2.51 4.77 15.86
CA ALA A 103 3.39 4.45 16.98
C ALA A 103 3.23 2.98 17.43
N LYS A 104 1.98 2.50 17.57
CA LYS A 104 1.69 1.11 17.91
C LYS A 104 2.22 0.14 16.86
N CYS A 105 2.01 0.45 15.58
CA CYS A 105 2.51 -0.37 14.47
C CYS A 105 4.04 -0.44 14.48
N ALA A 106 4.73 0.70 14.62
CA ALA A 106 6.18 0.76 14.67
C ALA A 106 6.73 -0.09 15.83
N ALA A 107 6.18 0.08 17.04
CA ALA A 107 6.59 -0.68 18.22
C ALA A 107 6.43 -2.21 18.03
N GLN A 108 5.36 -2.66 17.38
CA GLN A 108 5.09 -4.10 17.18
C GLN A 108 5.77 -4.72 15.96
N THR A 109 6.40 -3.90 15.11
CA THR A 109 7.00 -4.36 13.84
C THR A 109 8.50 -4.04 13.74
N ASN A 110 9.14 -3.67 14.85
CA ASN A 110 10.53 -3.23 14.89
C ASN A 110 10.78 -2.03 13.96
N ASN A 111 9.97 -0.98 14.12
CA ASN A 111 10.03 0.27 13.35
C ASN A 111 9.95 0.06 11.84
N SER A 112 9.06 -0.82 11.38
CA SER A 112 8.91 -1.09 9.96
C SER A 112 8.37 0.13 9.21
N ALA A 113 9.06 0.51 8.13
CA ALA A 113 8.61 1.57 7.23
C ALA A 113 7.25 1.27 6.57
N TRP A 114 6.81 0.02 6.52
CA TRP A 114 5.50 -0.35 5.98
C TRP A 114 4.34 0.24 6.77
N CYS A 115 4.53 0.56 8.05
CA CYS A 115 3.49 1.15 8.88
C CYS A 115 2.95 2.46 8.30
N SER A 116 3.81 3.30 7.72
CA SER A 116 3.38 4.57 7.11
C SER A 116 2.55 4.39 5.84
N GLN A 117 2.59 3.22 5.21
CA GLN A 117 1.80 2.93 4.02
C GLN A 117 0.38 2.44 4.36
N LEU A 118 0.14 1.96 5.58
CA LEU A 118 -1.19 1.52 6.01
C LEU A 118 -2.21 2.66 6.05
N VAL A 119 -1.74 3.88 6.31
CA VAL A 119 -2.58 5.08 6.43
C VAL A 119 -2.69 5.85 5.11
N ARG A 120 -1.88 5.48 4.11
CA ARG A 120 -1.83 6.10 2.78
C ARG A 120 -2.65 5.27 1.80
N PRO A 121 -3.92 5.64 1.54
CA PRO A 121 -4.71 5.00 0.50
C PRO A 121 -4.07 5.15 -0.88
N ASN A 122 -4.55 4.35 -1.82
CA ASN A 122 -4.11 4.34 -3.22
C ASN A 122 -4.14 5.77 -3.83
N PRO A 123 -3.02 6.33 -4.29
CA PRO A 123 -3.02 7.66 -4.88
C PRO A 123 -4.01 7.81 -6.05
N SER A 124 -4.21 6.75 -6.85
CA SER A 124 -5.15 6.76 -7.98
C SER A 124 -6.62 6.89 -7.58
N SER A 125 -6.97 6.64 -6.32
CA SER A 125 -8.35 6.78 -5.84
C SER A 125 -8.64 8.13 -5.18
N TYR A 126 -7.70 9.09 -5.22
CA TYR A 126 -7.86 10.42 -4.64
C TYR A 126 -9.13 11.11 -5.15
N ASN A 127 -9.35 11.14 -6.47
CA ASN A 127 -10.55 11.77 -7.05
C ASN A 127 -11.85 11.12 -6.55
N THR A 128 -11.89 9.79 -6.43
CA THR A 128 -13.04 9.08 -5.88
C THR A 128 -13.24 9.37 -4.39
N PHE A 129 -12.16 9.48 -3.62
CA PHE A 129 -12.20 9.87 -2.23
C PHE A 129 -12.73 11.30 -2.05
N SER A 130 -12.18 12.27 -2.78
CA SER A 130 -12.63 13.67 -2.77
C SER A 130 -14.07 13.80 -3.27
N CYS A 131 -14.47 13.00 -4.25
CA CYS A 131 -15.88 12.93 -4.64
C CYS A 131 -16.74 12.42 -3.48
N THR A 132 -16.26 11.47 -2.68
CA THR A 132 -17.04 10.88 -1.58
C THR A 132 -17.15 11.78 -0.35
N TYR A 133 -16.03 12.32 0.13
CA TYR A 133 -15.90 13.02 1.41
C TYR A 133 -15.62 14.54 1.27
N GLY A 134 -15.51 15.05 0.04
CA GLY A 134 -15.15 16.44 -0.22
C GLY A 134 -13.65 16.62 -0.46
N SER A 135 -13.28 17.69 -1.17
CA SER A 135 -11.88 18.03 -1.49
C SER A 135 -11.05 18.37 -0.26
N ASP A 136 -11.69 18.87 0.79
CA ASP A 136 -11.01 19.39 1.98
C ASP A 136 -10.68 18.28 3.01
N GLN A 137 -11.24 17.08 2.82
CA GLN A 137 -10.97 15.93 3.66
C GLN A 137 -9.56 15.39 3.36
N GLU A 138 -8.72 15.26 4.39
CA GLU A 138 -7.38 14.64 4.25
C GLU A 138 -7.51 13.19 3.75
N HIS A 139 -6.78 12.84 2.68
CA HIS A 139 -6.78 11.49 2.11
C HIS A 139 -5.89 10.53 2.92
N VAL A 140 -6.25 10.36 4.19
CA VAL A 140 -5.61 9.45 5.14
C VAL A 140 -6.69 8.60 5.80
N LEU A 141 -6.48 7.29 5.83
CA LEU A 141 -7.49 6.33 6.27
C LEU A 141 -6.95 5.43 7.37
N VAL A 142 -7.53 5.55 8.57
CA VAL A 142 -7.25 4.70 9.73
C VAL A 142 -8.58 4.23 10.31
N HIS A 143 -8.76 2.93 10.49
CA HIS A 143 -10.00 2.42 11.09
C HIS A 143 -10.11 2.92 12.55
N PRO A 144 -11.23 3.56 12.97
CA PRO A 144 -11.31 4.21 14.28
C PRO A 144 -11.37 3.24 15.47
N ASP A 145 -11.84 2.01 15.24
CA ASP A 145 -11.83 0.92 16.23
C ASP A 145 -10.44 0.28 16.35
N GLU A 146 -9.77 0.54 17.48
CA GLU A 146 -8.45 0.03 17.83
C GLU A 146 -8.36 -1.49 17.92
N SER A 147 -9.47 -2.19 18.16
CA SER A 147 -9.50 -3.64 18.23
C SER A 147 -9.16 -4.29 16.88
N THR A 148 -9.33 -3.55 15.78
CA THR A 148 -9.01 -3.97 14.41
C THR A 148 -7.52 -3.79 14.06
N TRP A 149 -6.79 -2.90 14.76
CA TRP A 149 -5.42 -2.50 14.40
C TRP A 149 -4.42 -3.66 14.43
N LYS A 150 -4.72 -4.74 15.15
CA LYS A 150 -3.90 -5.95 15.14
C LYS A 150 -3.77 -6.60 13.75
N TYR A 151 -4.79 -6.47 12.89
CA TYR A 151 -4.81 -7.10 11.57
C TYR A 151 -3.83 -6.48 10.57
N PRO A 152 -3.81 -5.15 10.34
CA PRO A 152 -2.81 -4.55 9.46
C PRO A 152 -1.39 -4.64 10.04
N ILE A 153 -1.23 -4.62 11.37
CA ILE A 153 0.07 -4.80 12.02
C ILE A 153 0.61 -6.22 11.74
N GLU A 154 -0.25 -7.23 11.83
CA GLU A 154 0.13 -8.59 11.44
C GLU A 154 0.41 -8.70 9.94
N ALA A 155 -0.33 -7.97 9.09
CA ALA A 155 -0.03 -7.91 7.67
C ALA A 155 1.36 -7.33 7.37
N VAL A 156 1.80 -6.31 8.12
CA VAL A 156 3.19 -5.80 8.04
C VAL A 156 4.19 -6.90 8.41
N LYS A 157 3.93 -7.70 9.44
CA LYS A 157 4.81 -8.83 9.79
C LYS A 157 4.85 -9.88 8.68
N VAL A 158 3.70 -10.20 8.07
CA VAL A 158 3.63 -11.08 6.89
C VAL A 158 4.48 -10.53 5.75
N ILE A 159 4.38 -9.23 5.44
CA ILE A 159 5.18 -8.59 4.40
C ILE A 159 6.68 -8.69 4.70
N LYS A 160 7.09 -8.43 5.95
CA LYS A 160 8.49 -8.58 6.37
C LYS A 160 8.99 -10.01 6.17
N ASP A 161 8.17 -11.01 6.48
CA ASP A 161 8.55 -12.42 6.29
C ASP A 161 8.65 -12.81 4.81
N LEU A 162 7.80 -12.24 3.95
CA LEU A 162 7.94 -12.38 2.50
C LEU A 162 9.25 -11.74 2.01
N GLN A 163 9.58 -10.53 2.46
CA GLN A 163 10.82 -9.86 2.10
C GLN A 163 12.07 -10.63 2.58
N ALA A 164 12.02 -11.22 3.78
CA ALA A 164 13.09 -12.06 4.30
C ALA A 164 13.33 -13.32 3.43
N LYS A 165 12.33 -13.73 2.62
CA LYS A 165 12.44 -14.81 1.62
C LYS A 165 12.89 -14.31 0.24
N GLY A 166 13.32 -13.05 0.12
CA GLY A 166 13.74 -12.44 -1.14
C GLY A 166 12.58 -11.99 -2.05
N ILE A 167 11.35 -11.92 -1.52
CA ILE A 167 10.18 -11.51 -2.29
C ILE A 167 10.06 -9.99 -2.26
N SER A 168 10.06 -9.36 -3.44
CA SER A 168 10.11 -7.91 -3.57
C SER A 168 8.69 -7.30 -3.57
N VAL A 169 8.43 -6.48 -2.54
CA VAL A 169 7.16 -5.77 -2.30
C VAL A 169 7.35 -4.30 -2.66
N ALA A 170 6.43 -3.74 -3.44
CA ALA A 170 6.48 -2.35 -3.88
C ALA A 170 5.73 -1.42 -2.90
N MET A 171 4.49 -1.79 -2.54
CA MET A 171 3.68 -0.99 -1.63
C MET A 171 2.53 -1.75 -0.98
N ILE A 172 2.10 -1.28 0.18
CA ILE A 172 0.74 -1.44 0.69
C ILE A 172 -0.04 -0.23 0.20
N TYR A 173 -1.17 -0.46 -0.47
CA TYR A 173 -1.93 0.64 -1.08
C TYR A 173 -3.38 0.73 -0.62
N ASN A 174 -3.86 -0.25 0.16
CA ASN A 174 -5.13 -0.13 0.88
C ASN A 174 -5.09 -0.96 2.16
N TRP A 175 -5.57 -0.38 3.27
CA TRP A 175 -5.95 -1.14 4.46
C TRP A 175 -7.45 -0.95 4.73
N TRP A 176 -7.82 0.18 5.34
CA TRP A 176 -9.21 0.49 5.64
C TRP A 176 -9.84 1.32 4.53
N ARG A 177 -11.05 0.94 4.12
CA ARG A 177 -11.86 1.70 3.17
C ARG A 177 -13.24 1.95 3.78
N PRO A 178 -13.53 3.14 4.30
CA PRO A 178 -14.85 3.45 4.85
C PRO A 178 -15.91 3.41 3.75
N GLU A 179 -17.15 3.09 4.13
CA GLU A 179 -18.29 3.35 3.24
C GLU A 179 -18.67 4.84 3.28
N PRO A 180 -19.11 5.44 2.17
CA PRO A 180 -19.41 4.80 0.89
C PRO A 180 -18.23 4.77 -0.11
N TYR A 181 -17.04 5.20 0.32
CA TYR A 181 -15.87 5.21 -0.56
C TYR A 181 -15.49 3.82 -1.06
N ASN A 182 -15.57 2.79 -0.21
CA ASN A 182 -15.37 1.40 -0.63
C ASN A 182 -16.30 1.01 -1.78
N LYS A 183 -17.60 1.35 -1.73
CA LYS A 183 -18.52 1.15 -2.85
C LYS A 183 -18.12 1.95 -4.10
N ASN A 184 -17.74 3.23 -3.95
CA ASN A 184 -17.38 4.09 -5.06
C ASN A 184 -16.11 3.63 -5.81
N VAL A 185 -15.21 2.90 -5.15
CA VAL A 185 -14.05 2.25 -5.80
C VAL A 185 -14.35 0.82 -6.28
N GLY A 186 -15.62 0.40 -6.29
CA GLY A 186 -16.04 -0.95 -6.72
C GLY A 186 -15.68 -2.07 -5.72
N GLY A 187 -15.44 -1.72 -4.46
CA GLY A 187 -15.05 -2.66 -3.41
C GLY A 187 -16.20 -3.54 -2.92
N ALA A 188 -15.86 -4.75 -2.47
CA ALA A 188 -16.80 -5.62 -1.78
C ALA A 188 -17.03 -5.15 -0.32
N ALA A 189 -18.25 -5.33 0.20
CA ALA A 189 -18.67 -4.83 1.52
C ALA A 189 -18.00 -5.53 2.72
N GLY A 190 -17.35 -6.69 2.53
CA GLY A 190 -17.05 -7.65 3.60
C GLY A 190 -15.64 -7.63 4.20
N ARG A 191 -14.71 -6.79 3.73
CA ARG A 191 -13.27 -6.90 4.04
C ARG A 191 -12.68 -5.58 4.49
N HIS A 192 -12.17 -4.77 3.55
CA HIS A 192 -11.57 -3.47 3.85
C HIS A 192 -12.42 -2.55 4.74
N PRO A 193 -13.77 -2.50 4.62
CA PRO A 193 -14.59 -1.71 5.56
C PRO A 193 -14.43 -2.07 7.03
N PHE A 194 -14.07 -3.32 7.33
CA PHE A 194 -13.86 -3.83 8.69
C PHE A 194 -12.39 -3.80 9.14
N GLY A 195 -11.48 -3.25 8.31
CA GLY A 195 -10.06 -3.15 8.64
C GLY A 195 -9.35 -4.50 8.81
N THR A 196 -9.88 -5.58 8.24
CA THR A 196 -9.38 -6.95 8.43
C THR A 196 -8.35 -7.40 7.41
N SER A 197 -8.09 -6.60 6.38
CA SER A 197 -7.31 -6.97 5.20
C SER A 197 -6.49 -5.81 4.66
N VAL A 198 -5.43 -6.13 3.93
CA VAL A 198 -4.64 -5.15 3.18
C VAL A 198 -4.49 -5.59 1.73
N ASP A 199 -4.41 -4.63 0.82
CA ASP A 199 -3.98 -4.87 -0.54
C ASP A 199 -2.52 -4.44 -0.71
N VAL A 200 -1.74 -5.33 -1.32
CA VAL A 200 -0.29 -5.20 -1.47
C VAL A 200 0.08 -5.36 -2.93
N ARG A 201 0.93 -4.46 -3.42
CA ARG A 201 1.54 -4.55 -4.75
C ARG A 201 2.98 -5.03 -4.62
N PHE A 202 3.33 -6.01 -5.43
CA PHE A 202 4.67 -6.56 -5.58
C PHE A 202 5.38 -5.88 -6.75
N SER A 203 6.71 -5.96 -6.81
CA SER A 203 7.47 -5.29 -7.87
C SER A 203 7.24 -5.88 -9.27
N SER A 204 6.71 -7.10 -9.37
CA SER A 204 6.28 -7.70 -10.64
C SER A 204 5.21 -8.78 -10.44
N ASN A 205 4.56 -9.19 -11.53
CA ASN A 205 3.63 -10.32 -11.53
C ASN A 205 4.32 -11.62 -11.08
N SER A 206 5.60 -11.81 -11.43
CA SER A 206 6.38 -12.97 -10.97
C SER A 206 6.55 -12.97 -9.45
N GLN A 207 6.88 -11.81 -8.86
CA GLN A 207 6.99 -11.66 -7.41
C GLN A 207 5.65 -11.88 -6.70
N ALA A 208 4.55 -11.38 -7.25
CA ALA A 208 3.21 -11.68 -6.74
C ALA A 208 2.89 -13.17 -6.81
N ASN A 209 3.29 -13.89 -7.86
CA ASN A 209 3.08 -15.35 -7.96
C ASN A 209 3.85 -16.13 -6.90
N ILE A 210 5.09 -15.73 -6.62
CA ILE A 210 5.91 -16.34 -5.57
C ILE A 210 5.30 -16.04 -4.20
N ALA A 211 4.93 -14.78 -3.96
CA ALA A 211 4.25 -14.36 -2.75
C ALA A 211 2.96 -15.13 -2.50
N PHE A 212 2.14 -15.31 -3.53
CA PHE A 212 0.88 -16.05 -3.43
C PHE A 212 1.09 -17.48 -2.92
N LYS A 213 2.15 -18.17 -3.39
CA LYS A 213 2.51 -19.52 -2.91
C LYS A 213 2.89 -19.52 -1.44
N GLU A 214 3.69 -18.54 -0.99
CA GLU A 214 4.06 -18.42 0.43
C GLU A 214 2.86 -18.05 1.31
N LEU A 215 2.00 -17.15 0.83
CA LEU A 215 0.75 -16.79 1.50
C LEU A 215 -0.18 -17.99 1.62
N CYS A 216 -0.28 -18.86 0.61
CA CYS A 216 -1.04 -20.10 0.71
C CYS A 216 -0.57 -21.00 1.86
N LYS A 217 0.74 -21.09 2.11
CA LYS A 217 1.31 -21.80 3.27
C LYS A 217 0.88 -21.12 4.59
N MET A 218 0.93 -19.78 4.65
CA MET A 218 0.47 -18.99 5.79
C MET A 218 -1.05 -19.03 6.00
N ARG A 219 -1.83 -19.31 4.96
CA ARG A 219 -3.27 -19.53 5.10
C ARG A 219 -3.55 -20.92 5.65
N LYS A 220 -2.86 -21.93 5.14
CA LYS A 220 -2.97 -23.32 5.60
C LYS A 220 -2.61 -23.46 7.09
N ASN A 221 -1.65 -22.68 7.58
CA ASN A 221 -1.28 -22.67 9.01
C ASN A 221 -2.16 -21.74 9.88
N GLY A 222 -3.17 -21.08 9.31
CA GLY A 222 -4.11 -20.24 10.04
C GLY A 222 -3.62 -18.83 10.39
N ARG A 223 -2.42 -18.43 9.97
CA ARG A 223 -1.90 -17.07 10.23
C ARG A 223 -2.66 -16.00 9.45
N ILE A 224 -3.05 -16.30 8.23
CA ILE A 224 -3.97 -15.47 7.45
C ILE A 224 -5.22 -16.28 7.09
N ARG A 225 -6.33 -15.58 6.83
CA ARG A 225 -7.64 -16.17 6.58
C ARG A 225 -7.96 -16.24 5.10
N ALA A 226 -7.62 -15.19 4.37
CA ALA A 226 -7.97 -15.04 2.98
C ALA A 226 -6.83 -14.51 2.11
N ILE A 227 -6.82 -14.93 0.84
CA ILE A 227 -5.85 -14.47 -0.17
C ILE A 227 -6.59 -14.24 -1.49
N GLY A 228 -6.37 -13.08 -2.10
CA GLY A 228 -6.86 -12.79 -3.44
C GLY A 228 -5.72 -12.50 -4.39
N HIS A 229 -5.82 -13.02 -5.62
CA HIS A 229 -4.91 -12.64 -6.69
C HIS A 229 -5.67 -11.86 -7.77
N TYR A 230 -5.25 -10.63 -8.05
CA TYR A 230 -5.97 -9.75 -8.98
C TYR A 230 -5.55 -9.89 -10.45
N GLY A 231 -4.95 -11.02 -10.84
CA GLY A 231 -4.36 -11.19 -12.18
C GLY A 231 -3.15 -10.28 -12.50
N SER A 232 -2.77 -9.39 -11.60
CA SER A 232 -1.65 -8.45 -11.71
C SER A 232 -0.63 -8.65 -10.59
N SER A 233 0.26 -7.67 -10.40
CA SER A 233 1.25 -7.64 -9.32
C SER A 233 0.62 -7.36 -7.94
N SER A 234 -0.71 -7.28 -7.87
CA SER A 234 -1.45 -6.97 -6.66
C SER A 234 -2.10 -8.21 -6.04
N LEU A 235 -1.93 -8.36 -4.73
CA LEU A 235 -2.59 -9.39 -3.93
C LEU A 235 -3.38 -8.76 -2.80
N HIS A 236 -4.48 -9.41 -2.46
CA HIS A 236 -5.23 -9.17 -1.25
C HIS A 236 -4.77 -10.12 -0.14
N ILE A 237 -4.53 -9.59 1.06
CA ILE A 237 -4.13 -10.36 2.24
C ILE A 237 -5.14 -10.11 3.36
N GLY A 238 -6.05 -11.07 3.55
CA GLY A 238 -7.06 -11.02 4.60
C GLY A 238 -6.58 -11.71 5.87
N VAL A 239 -6.12 -10.93 6.85
CA VAL A 239 -5.62 -11.46 8.14
C VAL A 239 -6.77 -11.74 9.10
N GLY A 240 -7.70 -10.79 9.23
CA GLY A 240 -8.85 -10.86 10.14
C GLY A 240 -10.15 -11.27 9.48
N ASP A 241 -10.13 -11.63 8.19
CA ASP A 241 -11.34 -11.88 7.42
C ASP A 241 -12.14 -13.04 8.01
N LYS A 242 -13.44 -12.79 8.21
CA LYS A 242 -14.38 -13.75 8.80
C LYS A 242 -14.41 -15.05 8.00
N THR A 243 -14.57 -14.92 6.68
CA THR A 243 -14.62 -16.05 5.75
C THR A 243 -13.23 -16.37 5.25
N ALA A 244 -12.75 -17.57 5.55
CA ALA A 244 -11.51 -18.06 4.98
C ALA A 244 -11.74 -18.47 3.51
N ASN A 245 -11.05 -17.84 2.57
CA ASN A 245 -11.20 -18.16 1.15
C ASN A 245 -9.95 -17.80 0.33
N THR A 246 -9.90 -18.31 -0.88
CA THR A 246 -8.89 -17.95 -1.88
C THR A 246 -9.60 -17.66 -3.20
N TRP A 247 -9.18 -16.64 -3.95
CA TRP A 247 -9.73 -16.35 -5.28
C TRP A 247 -8.67 -15.81 -6.24
N GLY A 248 -9.01 -15.84 -7.53
CA GLY A 248 -8.11 -15.47 -8.63
C GLY A 248 -7.06 -16.55 -8.95
N LYS A 249 -6.60 -17.29 -7.95
CA LYS A 249 -5.81 -18.52 -8.05
C LYS A 249 -6.17 -19.51 -6.94
N TYR A 250 -5.65 -20.73 -7.03
CA TYR A 250 -5.86 -21.78 -6.04
C TYR A 250 -4.60 -22.06 -5.23
N CYS A 251 -4.78 -22.38 -3.95
CA CYS A 251 -3.71 -22.92 -3.12
C CYS A 251 -3.65 -24.43 -3.37
N ASN A 252 -2.73 -24.87 -4.24
CA ASN A 252 -2.42 -26.28 -4.45
C ASN A 252 -1.48 -26.79 -3.36
#